data_AF-A0A9W6X0U0-F1
#
_entry.id   AF-A0A9W6X0U0-F1
#
_cell.length_a   1.000
_cell.length_b   1.000
_cell.length_c   1.000
_cell.angle_alpha   90.00
_cell.angle_beta   90.00
_cell.angle_gamma   90.00
#
_symmetry.space_group_name_H-M   'P 1'
#
loop_
_entity.id
_entity.type
_entity.pdbx_description
1 polymer ?
#
loop_
_entity_poly.entity_id
_entity_poly.type
_entity_poly.pdbx_seq_one_letter_code
_entity_poly.pdbx_strand_id
1 'polypeptide(L)'
;MTGDVLDTLTVIESTHIARAIKWVKREIKMRCAEVAVGYSALKWNEFWGYFDRTCIKSYPIEVWNIYGMNNELIARTNNPLERFNRKLNSRFPTPHPSMASFVAVIKTMLAEYVRRVADVPRGCARRIIRERIVLPPVVDTTSDIDSDNDKAFPLPTSVEDSLSISL
;
A
#
# COMPACT_ATOMS: atom_id res chain seq x y z
N MET A 1 -5.89 6.97 9.95
CA MET A 1 -5.01 6.00 9.27
C MET A 1 -3.82 6.78 8.75
N THR A 2 -2.73 6.79 9.50
CA THR A 2 -1.45 7.33 9.01
C THR A 2 -0.99 6.46 7.85
N GLY A 3 -0.73 7.06 6.68
CA GLY A 3 -0.19 6.35 5.53
C GLY A 3 1.07 5.58 5.91
N ASP A 4 1.29 4.43 5.28
CA ASP A 4 2.50 3.64 5.50
C ASP A 4 3.72 4.46 5.06
N VAL A 5 4.86 4.31 5.74
CA VAL A 5 6.09 5.09 5.47
C VAL A 5 6.57 4.87 4.03
N LEU A 6 6.35 3.66 3.50
CA LEU A 6 6.66 3.32 2.12
C LEU A 6 5.76 4.03 1.11
N ASP A 7 4.50 4.33 1.46
CA ASP A 7 3.57 5.01 0.56
C ASP A 7 4.08 6.43 0.22
N THR A 8 4.89 7.05 1.10
CA THR A 8 5.54 8.35 0.85
C THR A 8 6.38 8.37 -0.43
N LEU A 9 7.00 7.25 -0.81
CA LEU A 9 7.81 7.18 -2.04
C LEU A 9 6.96 7.39 -3.30
N THR A 10 5.68 7.01 -3.26
CA THR A 10 4.77 7.10 -4.42
C THR A 10 4.15 8.47 -4.60
N VAL A 11 4.29 9.36 -3.61
CA VAL A 11 3.67 10.70 -3.62
C VAL A 11 4.68 11.84 -3.55
N ILE A 12 5.99 11.55 -3.61
CA ILE A 12 7.03 12.57 -3.58
C ILE A 12 7.43 12.99 -4.99
N GLU A 13 7.82 14.24 -5.18
CA GLU A 13 8.38 14.71 -6.45
C GLU A 13 9.56 13.83 -6.89
N SER A 14 9.63 13.52 -8.18
CA SER A 14 10.59 12.58 -8.75
C SER A 14 12.06 12.94 -8.47
N THR A 15 12.37 14.24 -8.45
CA THR A 15 13.71 14.78 -8.13
C THR A 15 14.16 14.45 -6.71
N HIS A 16 13.22 14.24 -5.80
CA HIS A 16 13.48 14.01 -4.37
C HIS A 16 13.46 12.54 -3.96
N ILE A 17 13.21 11.59 -4.89
CA ILE A 17 13.08 10.16 -4.59
C ILE A 17 14.33 9.59 -3.89
N ALA A 18 15.52 9.93 -4.36
CA ALA A 18 16.76 9.45 -3.73
C ALA A 18 16.87 9.88 -2.26
N ARG A 19 16.47 11.11 -1.95
CA ARG A 19 16.42 11.65 -0.59
C ARG A 19 15.29 11.02 0.23
N ALA A 20 14.14 10.80 -0.40
CA ALA A 20 12.99 10.13 0.21
C ALA A 20 13.34 8.71 0.66
N ILE A 21 14.07 7.94 -0.15
CA ILE A 21 14.51 6.58 0.22
C ILE A 21 15.35 6.61 1.50
N LYS A 22 16.28 7.56 1.62
CA LYS A 22 17.09 7.73 2.85
C LYS A 22 16.21 8.05 4.06
N TRP A 23 15.25 8.96 3.89
CA TRP A 23 14.30 9.32 4.94
C TRP A 23 13.45 8.12 5.36
N VAL A 24 12.90 7.36 4.40
CA VAL A 24 12.07 6.17 4.64
C VAL A 24 12.86 5.08 5.37
N LYS A 25 14.10 4.81 4.95
CA LYS A 25 15.01 3.88 5.66
C LYS A 25 15.18 4.28 7.12
N ARG A 26 15.41 5.57 7.41
CA ARG A 26 15.57 6.09 8.77
C ARG A 26 14.28 5.97 9.57
N GLU A 27 13.16 6.38 8.99
CA GLU A 27 11.83 6.37 9.63
C GLU A 27 11.40 4.95 10.00
N ILE A 28 11.62 3.96 9.13
CA ILE A 28 11.37 2.55 9.43
C ILE A 28 12.21 2.08 10.63
N LYS A 29 13.50 2.43 10.68
CA LYS A 29 14.37 2.08 11.81
C LYS A 29 13.86 2.71 13.12
N MET A 30 13.45 3.97 13.09
CA MET A 30 12.90 4.66 14.27
C MET A 30 11.60 4.00 14.76
N ARG A 31 10.66 3.70 13.86
CA ARG A 31 9.40 3.04 14.24
C ARG A 31 9.61 1.61 14.76
N CYS A 32 10.57 0.87 14.21
CA CYS A 32 10.97 -0.42 14.76
C CYS A 32 11.48 -0.28 16.21
N ALA A 33 12.26 0.75 16.51
CA ALA A 33 12.75 1.02 17.86
C ALA A 33 11.61 1.43 18.82
N GLU A 34 10.70 2.30 18.39
CA GLU A 34 9.54 2.75 19.19
C GLU A 34 8.61 1.60 19.58
N VAL A 35 8.39 0.65 18.66
CA VAL A 35 7.48 -0.49 18.86
C VAL A 35 8.23 -1.71 19.41
N ALA A 36 9.53 -1.57 19.74
CA ALA A 36 10.40 -2.66 20.21
C ALA A 36 10.43 -3.90 19.30
N VAL A 37 10.30 -3.70 17.98
CA VAL A 37 10.41 -4.76 16.96
C VAL A 37 11.82 -4.77 16.39
N GLY A 38 12.43 -5.96 16.32
CA GLY A 38 13.78 -6.12 15.76
C GLY A 38 13.86 -5.71 14.29
N TYR A 39 14.73 -4.75 13.96
CA TYR A 39 15.03 -4.38 12.59
C TYR A 39 15.91 -5.45 11.91
N SER A 40 15.38 -6.13 10.89
CA SER A 40 16.13 -7.14 10.13
C SER A 40 16.86 -6.49 8.95
N ALA A 41 18.15 -6.16 9.13
CA ALA A 41 18.96 -5.57 8.07
C ALA A 41 19.01 -6.44 6.79
N LEU A 42 19.04 -7.77 6.93
CA LEU A 42 19.05 -8.69 5.79
C LEU A 42 17.78 -8.54 4.93
N LYS A 43 16.59 -8.63 5.53
CA LYS A 43 15.32 -8.53 4.81
C LYS A 43 15.13 -7.16 4.17
N TRP A 44 15.52 -6.09 4.87
CA TRP A 44 15.44 -4.74 4.34
C TRP A 44 16.41 -4.54 3.16
N ASN A 45 17.62 -5.09 3.22
CA ASN A 45 18.56 -5.03 2.10
C ASN A 45 18.03 -5.79 0.86
N GLU A 46 17.42 -6.97 1.06
CA GLU A 46 16.76 -7.70 -0.02
C GLU A 46 15.62 -6.89 -0.65
N PHE A 47 14.78 -6.27 0.18
CA PHE A 47 13.69 -5.41 -0.27
C PHE A 47 14.21 -4.21 -1.07
N TRP A 48 15.19 -3.46 -0.55
CA TRP A 48 15.74 -2.30 -1.25
C TRP A 48 16.44 -2.67 -2.55
N GLY A 49 17.14 -3.81 -2.57
CA GLY A 49 17.73 -4.37 -3.79
C GLY A 49 16.67 -4.76 -4.83
N TYR A 50 15.54 -5.29 -4.40
CA TYR A 50 14.39 -5.53 -5.29
C TYR A 50 13.79 -4.21 -5.80
N PHE A 51 13.52 -3.26 -4.90
CA PHE A 51 12.92 -1.97 -5.22
C PHE A 51 13.76 -1.18 -6.23
N ASP A 52 15.08 -1.14 -6.06
CA ASP A 52 15.99 -0.49 -7.01
C ASP A 52 15.92 -1.14 -8.40
N ARG A 53 15.99 -2.48 -8.47
CA ARG A 53 15.90 -3.19 -9.76
C ARG A 53 14.56 -2.99 -10.45
N THR A 54 13.47 -3.00 -9.69
CA THR A 54 12.12 -2.98 -10.27
C THR A 54 11.62 -1.55 -10.45
N CYS A 55 11.53 -0.77 -9.39
CA CYS A 55 10.90 0.55 -9.41
C CYS A 55 11.81 1.66 -9.93
N ILE A 56 13.14 1.57 -9.75
CA ILE A 56 14.07 2.61 -10.20
C ILE A 56 14.63 2.28 -11.60
N LYS A 57 15.05 1.03 -11.83
CA LYS A 57 15.72 0.64 -13.08
C LYS A 57 14.79 0.13 -14.18
N SER A 58 13.72 -0.58 -13.82
CA SER A 58 12.86 -1.25 -14.82
C SER A 58 11.64 -0.43 -15.23
N TYR A 59 11.07 0.36 -14.32
CA TYR A 59 9.89 1.19 -14.58
C TYR A 59 10.23 2.68 -14.50
N PRO A 60 9.82 3.51 -15.48
CA PRO A 60 9.92 4.96 -15.37
C PRO A 60 9.17 5.46 -14.12
N ILE A 61 9.72 6.49 -13.47
CA ILE A 61 9.16 7.04 -12.21
C ILE A 61 7.71 7.48 -12.43
N GLU A 62 7.39 8.02 -13.59
CA GLU A 62 6.08 8.55 -13.98
C GLU A 62 4.99 7.46 -14.03
N VAL A 63 5.38 6.18 -14.10
CA VAL A 63 4.45 5.05 -14.18
C VAL A 63 3.90 4.67 -12.81
N TRP A 64 4.66 4.89 -11.74
CA TRP A 64 4.30 4.46 -10.38
C TRP A 64 4.21 5.62 -9.38
N ASN A 65 4.80 6.76 -9.68
CA ASN A 65 4.70 7.97 -8.89
C ASN A 65 3.44 8.75 -9.28
N ILE A 66 2.63 9.07 -8.28
CA ILE A 66 1.35 9.76 -8.41
C ILE A 66 1.43 11.21 -7.87
N TYR A 67 2.63 11.73 -7.64
CA TYR A 67 2.85 13.13 -7.27
C TYR A 67 2.14 14.07 -8.27
N GLY A 68 1.32 14.98 -7.74
CA GLY A 68 0.55 15.93 -8.54
C GLY A 68 -0.72 15.38 -9.20
N MET A 69 -1.05 14.09 -9.05
CA MET A 69 -2.32 13.54 -9.52
C MET A 69 -3.45 13.86 -8.54
N ASN A 70 -4.64 14.18 -9.08
CA ASN A 70 -5.82 14.47 -8.26
C ASN A 70 -6.29 13.22 -7.51
N ASN A 71 -6.54 13.32 -6.19
CA ASN A 71 -7.01 12.23 -5.33
C ASN A 71 -8.26 11.51 -5.86
N GLU A 72 -9.09 12.19 -6.67
CA GLU A 72 -10.27 11.57 -7.30
C GLU A 72 -9.92 10.51 -8.35
N LEU A 73 -8.75 10.61 -9.00
CA LEU A 73 -8.29 9.69 -10.04
C LEU A 73 -7.55 8.47 -9.47
N ILE A 74 -7.12 8.52 -8.21
CA ILE A 74 -6.26 7.50 -7.63
C ILE A 74 -7.13 6.45 -6.95
N ALA A 75 -7.73 5.59 -7.78
CA ALA A 75 -8.25 4.32 -7.31
C ALA A 75 -7.09 3.33 -7.18
N ARG A 76 -6.50 3.24 -5.98
CA ARG A 76 -5.65 2.11 -5.56
C ARG A 76 -6.36 0.84 -6.04
N THR A 77 -5.70 0.07 -6.91
CA THR A 77 -6.26 -0.93 -7.83
C THR A 77 -7.12 -1.99 -7.15
N ASN A 78 -8.34 -1.62 -6.76
CA ASN A 78 -9.41 -2.56 -6.60
C ASN A 78 -9.95 -2.79 -8.01
N ASN A 79 -9.17 -3.52 -8.84
CA ASN A 79 -9.39 -3.66 -10.26
C ASN A 79 -10.87 -4.04 -10.49
N PRO A 80 -11.70 -3.13 -11.02
CA PRO A 80 -13.12 -3.41 -11.17
C PRO A 80 -13.33 -4.63 -12.08
N LEU A 81 -12.40 -4.87 -13.01
CA LEU A 81 -12.39 -6.05 -13.85
C LEU A 81 -12.10 -7.32 -13.06
N GLU A 82 -11.11 -7.34 -12.17
CA GLU A 82 -10.78 -8.53 -11.37
C GLU A 82 -11.88 -8.85 -10.35
N ARG A 83 -12.46 -7.83 -9.72
CA ARG A 83 -13.62 -8.01 -8.84
C ARG A 83 -14.82 -8.56 -9.60
N PHE A 84 -15.06 -8.06 -10.82
CA PHE A 84 -16.10 -8.59 -11.68
C PHE A 84 -15.81 -10.03 -12.12
N ASN A 85 -14.58 -10.34 -12.53
CA ASN A 85 -14.15 -11.67 -12.94
C ASN A 85 -14.29 -12.69 -11.80
N ARG A 86 -13.90 -12.33 -10.56
CA ARG A 86 -14.14 -13.18 -9.38
C ARG A 86 -15.62 -13.43 -9.13
N LYS A 87 -16.44 -12.38 -9.21
CA LYS A 87 -17.90 -12.49 -9.05
C LYS A 87 -18.52 -13.35 -10.14
N LEU A 88 -18.09 -13.18 -11.39
CA LEU A 88 -18.53 -13.96 -12.54
C LEU A 88 -18.15 -15.43 -12.35
N ASN A 89 -16.88 -15.72 -12.01
CA ASN A 89 -16.40 -17.08 -11.75
C ASN A 89 -17.14 -17.75 -10.58
N SER A 90 -17.51 -17.01 -9.53
CA SER A 90 -18.28 -17.56 -8.40
C SER A 90 -19.71 -18.02 -8.75
N ARG A 91 -20.26 -17.54 -9.87
CA ARG A 91 -21.61 -17.89 -10.34
C ARG A 91 -21.62 -19.10 -11.26
N PHE A 92 -20.47 -19.50 -11.79
CA PHE A 92 -20.36 -20.68 -12.63
C PHE A 92 -20.08 -21.92 -11.77
N PRO A 93 -20.92 -22.97 -11.86
CA PRO A 93 -20.69 -24.21 -11.11
C PRO A 93 -19.55 -25.04 -11.72
N THR A 94 -19.20 -24.81 -12.98
CA THR A 94 -18.13 -25.51 -13.69
C THR A 94 -17.19 -24.52 -14.38
N PRO A 95 -15.89 -24.86 -14.54
CA PRO A 95 -14.93 -24.01 -15.24
C PRO A 95 -15.28 -23.75 -16.70
N HIS A 96 -15.99 -24.69 -17.34
CA HIS A 96 -16.39 -24.63 -18.75
C HIS A 96 -17.90 -24.85 -18.88
N PRO A 97 -18.73 -23.82 -18.67
CA PRO A 97 -20.17 -23.91 -18.85
C PRO A 97 -20.53 -24.02 -20.33
N SER A 98 -21.69 -24.60 -20.63
CA SER A 98 -22.26 -24.53 -21.99
C SER A 98 -22.64 -23.08 -22.33
N MET A 99 -22.74 -22.76 -23.63
CA MET A 99 -23.14 -21.42 -24.07
C MET A 99 -24.51 -21.01 -23.52
N ALA A 100 -25.47 -21.94 -23.45
CA ALA A 100 -26.79 -21.70 -22.88
C ALA A 100 -26.72 -21.34 -21.39
N SER A 101 -25.95 -22.09 -20.60
CA SER A 101 -25.74 -21.82 -19.17
C SER A 101 -24.99 -20.51 -18.96
N PHE A 102 -24.00 -20.21 -19.81
CA PHE A 102 -23.28 -18.94 -19.78
C PHE A 102 -24.22 -17.75 -19.95
N VAL A 103 -25.02 -17.75 -21.02
CA VAL A 103 -25.98 -16.67 -21.30
C VAL A 103 -27.03 -16.55 -20.19
N ALA A 104 -27.52 -17.66 -19.64
CA ALA A 104 -28.49 -17.65 -18.54
C ALA A 104 -27.92 -16.97 -17.28
N VAL A 105 -26.73 -17.36 -16.84
CA VAL A 105 -26.06 -16.77 -15.66
C VAL A 105 -25.82 -15.27 -15.85
N ILE A 106 -25.33 -14.86 -17.02
CA ILE A 106 -25.11 -13.44 -17.33
C ILE A 106 -26.43 -12.65 -17.28
N LYS A 107 -27.51 -13.16 -17.89
CA LYS A 107 -28.83 -12.52 -17.83
C LYS A 107 -29.32 -12.34 -16.39
N THR A 108 -29.18 -13.36 -15.55
CA THR A 108 -29.53 -13.28 -14.12
C THR A 108 -28.70 -12.23 -13.39
N MET A 109 -27.38 -12.20 -13.61
CA MET A 109 -26.49 -11.20 -13.00
C MET A 109 -26.86 -9.77 -13.41
N LEU A 110 -27.20 -9.55 -14.68
CA LEU A 110 -27.63 -8.25 -15.20
C LEU A 110 -28.97 -7.83 -14.59
N ALA A 111 -29.95 -8.73 -14.51
CA ALA A 111 -31.25 -8.45 -13.90
C ALA A 111 -31.11 -8.09 -12.41
N GLU A 112 -30.29 -8.83 -11.66
CA GLU A 112 -29.97 -8.51 -10.26
C GLU A 112 -29.30 -7.14 -10.13
N TYR A 113 -28.39 -6.80 -11.05
CA TYR A 113 -27.70 -5.52 -11.04
C TYR A 113 -28.65 -4.35 -11.30
N VAL A 114 -29.48 -4.45 -12.35
CA VAL A 114 -30.50 -3.42 -12.68
C VAL A 114 -31.45 -3.22 -11.51
N ARG A 115 -31.92 -4.31 -10.89
CA ARG A 115 -32.78 -4.24 -9.70
C ARG A 115 -32.08 -3.50 -8.56
N ARG A 116 -30.83 -3.86 -8.23
CA ARG A 116 -30.05 -3.17 -7.20
C ARG A 116 -29.88 -1.68 -7.48
N VAL A 117 -29.62 -1.30 -8.73
CA VAL A 117 -29.49 0.11 -9.13
C VAL A 117 -30.81 0.85 -8.95
N ALA A 118 -31.94 0.23 -9.30
CA ALA A 118 -33.27 0.80 -9.11
C ALA A 118 -33.70 0.86 -7.62
N ASP A 119 -33.19 -0.04 -6.78
CA ASP A 119 -33.49 -0.11 -5.34
C ASP A 119 -32.74 0.95 -4.52
N VAL A 120 -31.59 1.45 -5.01
CA VAL A 120 -30.77 2.46 -4.31
C VAL A 120 -31.52 3.79 -4.13
N PRO A 121 -32.13 4.41 -5.16
CA PRO A 121 -32.96 5.60 -4.99
C PRO A 121 -34.19 5.37 -4.10
N ARG A 122 -34.69 4.13 -4.05
CA ARG A 122 -35.87 3.74 -3.26
C ARG A 122 -35.55 3.46 -1.79
N GLY A 123 -34.28 3.52 -1.39
CA GLY A 123 -33.84 3.19 -0.03
C GLY A 123 -33.86 1.69 0.31
N CYS A 124 -34.30 0.83 -0.62
CA CYS A 124 -34.38 -0.63 -0.46
C CYS A 124 -33.02 -1.32 -0.62
N ALA A 125 -31.99 -0.60 -1.09
CA ALA A 125 -30.62 -1.08 -1.15
C ALA A 125 -29.64 0.02 -0.70
N ARG A 126 -28.64 -0.37 0.11
CA ARG A 126 -27.57 0.56 0.50
C ARG A 126 -26.67 0.86 -0.68
N ARG A 127 -26.45 2.15 -0.95
CA ARG A 127 -25.35 2.59 -1.83
C ARG A 127 -24.05 2.11 -1.20
N ILE A 128 -23.22 1.42 -1.98
CA ILE A 128 -21.86 1.08 -1.54
C ILE A 128 -21.10 2.40 -1.44
N ILE A 129 -20.84 2.84 -0.21
CA ILE A 129 -19.94 3.96 0.05
C ILE A 129 -18.55 3.46 -0.31
N ARG A 130 -17.96 4.03 -1.36
CA ARG A 130 -16.55 3.80 -1.65
C ARG A 130 -15.77 4.65 -0.67
N GLU A 131 -14.79 4.05 -0.02
CA GLU A 131 -13.84 4.81 0.80
C GLU A 131 -13.20 5.88 -0.09
N ARG A 132 -13.23 7.12 0.39
CA ARG A 132 -12.49 8.20 -0.26
C ARG A 132 -11.02 7.91 -0.02
N ILE A 133 -10.28 7.67 -1.09
CA ILE A 133 -8.85 7.47 -1.01
C ILE A 133 -8.22 8.82 -0.68
N VAL A 134 -7.55 8.87 0.48
CA VAL A 134 -6.78 10.02 0.92
C VAL A 134 -5.32 9.65 0.73
N LEU A 135 -4.63 10.37 -0.15
CA LEU A 135 -3.19 10.21 -0.27
C LEU A 135 -2.49 10.61 1.01
N PRO A 136 -1.38 9.94 1.36
CA PRO A 136 -0.48 10.46 2.38
C PRO A 136 -0.11 11.91 2.05
N PRO A 137 -0.07 12.81 3.05
CA PRO A 137 0.46 14.15 2.84
C PRO A 137 1.90 14.03 2.32
N VAL A 138 2.27 14.89 1.36
CA VAL A 138 3.64 14.98 0.86
C VAL A 138 4.53 15.36 2.04
N VAL A 139 5.47 14.48 2.39
CA VAL A 139 6.44 14.75 3.46
C VAL A 139 7.53 15.64 2.88
N ASP A 140 7.77 16.78 3.53
CA ASP A 140 8.83 17.68 3.15
C ASP A 140 10.18 17.07 3.54
N THR A 141 10.93 16.59 2.55
CA THR A 141 12.19 15.87 2.77
C THR A 141 13.41 16.79 2.85
N THR A 142 13.21 18.10 3.07
CA THR A 142 14.22 19.17 2.90
C THR A 142 15.44 19.10 3.82
N SER A 143 15.46 18.26 4.86
CA SER A 143 16.65 18.09 5.71
C SER A 143 17.70 17.17 5.06
N ASP A 144 18.96 17.61 5.02
CA ASP A 144 20.09 16.78 4.63
C ASP A 144 20.26 15.60 5.60
N ILE A 145 19.90 14.40 5.15
CA ILE A 145 20.08 13.17 5.92
C ILE A 145 21.36 12.50 5.43
N ASP A 146 22.43 12.74 6.18
CA ASP A 146 23.66 11.95 6.10
C ASP A 146 23.47 10.69 6.93
N SER A 147 23.32 9.54 6.25
CA SER A 147 23.90 8.24 6.62
C SER A 147 23.15 7.11 5.92
N ASP A 148 23.77 6.55 4.88
CA ASP A 148 23.35 5.34 4.17
C ASP A 148 23.86 4.06 4.87
N ASN A 149 24.18 4.15 6.17
CA ASN A 149 24.74 3.00 6.86
C ASN A 149 23.61 2.09 7.37
N ASP A 150 23.43 0.95 6.70
CA ASP A 150 22.51 -0.12 7.08
C ASP A 150 23.00 -0.94 8.29
N LYS A 151 23.66 -0.26 9.23
CA LYS A 151 23.96 -0.83 10.56
C LYS A 151 22.69 -0.80 11.39
N ALA A 152 22.42 -1.91 12.08
CA ALA A 152 21.42 -1.94 13.13
C ALA A 152 21.80 -0.90 14.19
N PHE A 153 20.85 -0.07 14.61
CA PHE A 153 21.05 0.75 15.80
C PHE A 153 21.27 -0.20 16.98
N PRO A 154 22.28 0.03 17.84
CA PRO A 154 22.39 -0.72 19.07
C PRO A 154 21.09 -0.48 19.86
N LEU A 155 20.46 -1.58 20.28
CA LEU A 155 19.34 -1.52 21.21
C LEU A 155 19.78 -0.69 22.43
N PRO A 156 18.90 0.19 22.97
CA PRO A 156 19.22 0.85 24.23
C PRO A 156 19.38 -0.25 25.28
N THR A 157 20.61 -0.41 25.76
CA THR A 157 20.91 -1.24 26.92
C THR A 157 20.07 -0.70 28.07
N SER A 158 19.14 -1.51 28.56
CA SER A 158 18.48 -1.28 29.83
C SER A 158 19.55 -0.95 30.87
N VAL A 159 19.35 0.18 31.56
CA VAL A 159 20.07 0.55 32.78
C VAL A 159 20.07 -0.64 33.74
N GLU A 160 21.22 -1.29 33.89
CA GLU A 160 21.45 -2.16 35.05
C GLU A 160 21.75 -1.26 36.25
N ASP A 161 20.68 -1.00 37.00
CA ASP A 161 20.75 -0.74 38.43
C ASP A 161 21.52 -1.88 39.10
N SER A 162 22.64 -1.57 39.77
CA SER A 162 23.15 -2.32 40.93
C SER A 162 24.24 -1.53 41.64
N LEU A 163 23.78 -0.66 42.54
CA LEU A 163 24.25 -0.49 43.93
C LEU A 163 25.74 -0.75 44.22
N SER A 164 26.44 0.34 44.50
CA SER A 164 27.68 0.35 45.28
C SER A 164 27.46 -0.28 46.67
N ILE A 165 28.23 -1.30 47.01
CA ILE A 165 28.53 -1.63 48.40
C ILE A 165 30.05 -1.72 48.52
N SER A 166 30.62 -0.74 49.22
CA SER A 166 31.99 -0.75 49.71
C SER A 166 32.09 -1.65 50.95
N LEU A 167 33.15 -2.44 51.02
CA LEU A 167 33.71 -3.01 52.25
C LEU A 167 35.23 -2.82 52.21
#